data_AF-A0A9P7CXP1-F1
#
_entry.id   AF-A0A9P7CXP1-F1
#
_cell.length_a   1.000
_cell.length_b   1.000
_cell.length_c   1.000
_cell.angle_alpha   90.00
_cell.angle_beta   90.00
_cell.angle_gamma   90.00
#
_symmetry.space_group_name_H-M   'P 1'
#
loop_
_entity.id
_entity.type
_entity.pdbx_description
1 polymer ?
#
loop_
_entity_poly.entity_id
_entity_poly.type
_entity_poly.pdbx_seq_one_letter_code
_entity_poly.pdbx_strand_id
1 'polypeptide(L)'
;IDQANIIYQPAGGNTYELIGSKQVSIVGREEKCACTLLTGISAGGDLLPFHMVYDGKTKWSLPSSKAPSYNEALGMNFQFVWLNTDTYWSTFKTMCTYF
;
A
#
# COMPACT_ATOMS: atom_id res chain seq x y z
N ILE A 1 -5.31 -13.52 -10.77
CA ILE A 1 -4.74 -12.36 -10.04
C ILE A 1 -5.90 -11.42 -9.81
N ASP A 2 -6.00 -10.87 -8.60
CA ASP A 2 -7.03 -9.90 -8.23
C ASP A 2 -6.39 -8.78 -7.40
N GLN A 3 -7.13 -7.68 -7.20
CA GLN A 3 -6.68 -6.54 -6.41
C GLN A 3 -7.71 -6.11 -5.36
N ALA A 4 -7.23 -5.79 -4.16
CA ALA A 4 -8.04 -5.31 -3.05
C ALA A 4 -7.54 -3.94 -2.56
N ASN A 5 -8.47 -3.03 -2.28
CA ASN A 5 -8.17 -1.74 -1.67
C ASN A 5 -8.10 -1.89 -0.14
N ILE A 6 -6.98 -1.45 0.45
CA ILE A 6 -6.79 -1.41 1.91
C ILE A 6 -6.78 0.05 2.34
N ILE A 7 -7.83 0.47 3.03
CA ILE A 7 -7.98 1.83 3.55
C ILE A 7 -7.42 1.89 4.97
N TYR A 8 -6.48 2.80 5.21
CA TYR A 8 -5.94 3.06 6.53
C TYR A 8 -6.88 3.96 7.33
N GLN A 9 -7.34 3.46 8.47
CA GLN A 9 -8.10 4.26 9.43
C GLN A 9 -7.15 4.77 10.51
N PRO A 10 -7.02 6.09 10.70
CA PRO A 10 -6.21 6.62 11.78
C PRO A 10 -6.88 6.31 13.13
N ALA A 11 -6.08 5.90 14.11
CA ALA A 11 -6.56 5.68 15.47
C ALA A 11 -6.59 7.00 16.24
N GLY A 12 -7.74 7.30 16.87
CA GLY A 12 -7.93 8.28 17.94
C GLY A 12 -7.33 9.68 17.72
N GLY A 13 -8.10 10.62 17.18
CA GLY A 13 -7.74 12.05 17.11
C GLY A 13 -6.59 12.42 16.17
N ASN A 14 -5.90 11.43 15.59
CA ASN A 14 -4.83 11.63 14.62
C ASN A 14 -5.36 11.64 13.18
N THR A 15 -4.56 12.18 12.26
CA THR A 15 -4.83 12.27 10.83
C THR A 15 -3.55 11.99 10.03
N TYR A 16 -3.70 11.66 8.75
CA TYR A 16 -2.60 11.54 7.78
C TYR A 16 -2.29 12.86 7.05
N GLU A 17 -2.98 13.93 7.42
CA GLU A 17 -2.78 15.29 6.90
C GLU A 17 -1.38 15.84 7.24
N LEU A 18 -0.92 16.83 6.47
CA LEU A 18 0.36 17.50 6.70
C LEU A 18 0.48 18.08 8.12
N ILE A 19 1.66 17.91 8.73
CA ILE A 19 1.95 18.46 10.06
C ILE A 19 1.83 19.99 10.01
N GLY A 20 1.00 20.55 10.91
CA GLY A 20 0.75 21.99 10.98
C GLY A 20 -0.48 22.45 10.20
N SER A 21 -1.18 21.56 9.50
CA SER A 21 -2.47 21.87 8.88
C SER A 21 -3.50 22.30 9.93
N LYS A 22 -4.12 23.46 9.71
CA LYS A 22 -5.15 24.03 10.59
C LYS A 22 -6.54 23.48 10.30
N GLN A 23 -6.76 23.03 9.08
CA GLN A 23 -7.98 22.39 8.61
C GLN A 23 -7.62 20.94 8.28
N VAL A 24 -8.12 20.03 9.10
CA VAL A 24 -7.90 18.60 8.94
C VAL A 24 -9.19 18.00 8.42
N SER A 25 -9.15 17.45 7.21
CA SER A 25 -10.25 16.65 6.70
C SER A 25 -10.34 15.36 7.53
N ILE A 26 -11.55 15.02 8.01
CA ILE A 26 -11.75 13.81 8.82
C ILE A 26 -11.93 12.61 7.88
N VAL A 27 -11.25 11.51 8.20
CA VAL A 27 -11.32 10.25 7.45
C VAL A 27 -12.76 9.79 7.34
N GLY A 28 -13.24 9.64 6.10
CA GLY A 28 -14.62 9.30 5.78
C GLY A 28 -15.34 10.33 4.91
N ARG A 29 -14.80 11.55 4.74
CA ARG A 29 -15.40 12.55 3.82
C ARG A 29 -14.54 12.92 2.60
N GLU A 30 -13.21 13.07 2.71
CA GLU A 30 -12.41 13.55 1.56
C GLU A 30 -11.03 12.87 1.39
N GLU A 31 -10.22 12.67 2.43
CA GLU A 31 -8.95 11.93 2.28
C GLU A 31 -9.06 10.44 2.62
N LYS A 32 -8.60 9.59 1.70
CA LYS A 32 -8.44 8.14 1.88
C LYS A 32 -6.95 7.80 1.76
N CYS A 33 -6.25 7.72 2.89
CA CYS A 33 -4.93 7.10 2.90
C CYS A 33 -5.13 5.59 2.70
N ALA A 34 -4.62 5.04 1.61
CA ALA A 34 -4.89 3.67 1.21
C ALA A 34 -3.76 3.09 0.35
N CYS A 35 -3.70 1.76 0.30
CA CYS A 35 -2.84 1.04 -0.63
C CYS A 35 -3.66 -0.01 -1.40
N THR A 36 -3.14 -0.47 -2.54
CA THR A 36 -3.70 -1.62 -3.26
C THR A 36 -2.86 -2.86 -3.02
N LEU A 37 -3.49 -3.93 -2.56
CA LEU A 37 -2.91 -5.26 -2.51
C LEU A 37 -3.24 -6.00 -3.81
N LEU A 38 -2.23 -6.48 -4.51
CA LEU A 38 -2.35 -7.47 -5.57
C LEU A 38 -2.01 -8.84 -5.01
N THR A 39 -2.85 -9.81 -5.35
CA THR A 39 -2.68 -11.20 -4.96
C THR A 39 -3.09 -12.14 -6.09
N GLY A 40 -2.61 -13.37 -6.03
CA GLY A 40 -2.88 -14.39 -7.01
C GLY A 40 -2.66 -15.77 -6.43
N ILE A 41 -3.37 -16.74 -6.98
CA ILE A 41 -3.21 -18.15 -6.63
C ILE A 41 -2.67 -18.86 -7.87
N SER A 42 -1.64 -19.68 -7.69
CA SER A 42 -1.05 -20.51 -8.75
C SER A 42 -2.07 -21.55 -9.23
N ALA A 43 -1.83 -22.14 -10.41
CA ALA A 43 -2.66 -23.26 -10.86
C ALA A 43 -2.57 -24.49 -9.92
N GLY A 44 -1.51 -24.57 -9.10
CA GLY A 44 -1.33 -25.59 -8.06
C GLY A 44 -2.07 -25.28 -6.75
N GLY A 45 -2.68 -24.10 -6.62
CA GLY A 45 -3.37 -23.67 -5.40
C GLY A 45 -2.49 -22.89 -4.42
N ASP A 46 -1.26 -22.57 -4.77
CA ASP A 46 -0.34 -21.82 -3.91
C ASP A 46 -0.66 -20.32 -3.93
N LEU A 47 -0.71 -19.71 -2.75
CA LEU A 47 -0.80 -18.26 -2.64
C LEU A 47 0.54 -17.65 -3.06
N LEU A 48 0.50 -16.79 -4.08
CA LEU A 48 1.67 -16.06 -4.54
C LEU A 48 1.99 -14.91 -3.56
N PRO A 49 3.27 -14.48 -3.46
CA PRO A 49 3.68 -13.38 -2.60
C PRO A 49 2.85 -12.13 -2.83
N PHE A 50 2.57 -11.38 -1.76
CA PHE A 50 1.80 -10.15 -1.89
C PHE A 50 2.58 -9.04 -2.57
N HIS A 51 1.89 -8.31 -3.46
CA HIS A 51 2.43 -7.13 -4.09
C HIS A 51 1.60 -5.93 -3.69
N MET A 52 2.21 -5.02 -2.96
CA MET A 52 1.54 -3.89 -2.34
C MET A 52 1.96 -2.60 -3.02
N VAL A 53 0.97 -1.90 -3.57
CA VAL A 53 1.11 -0.67 -4.33
C VAL A 53 0.65 0.51 -3.49
N TYR A 54 1.53 1.49 -3.37
CA TYR A 54 1.35 2.72 -2.61
C TYR A 54 1.34 3.92 -3.55
N ASP A 55 0.59 4.95 -3.15
CA ASP A 55 0.68 6.27 -3.76
C ASP A 55 1.96 7.01 -3.32
N GLY A 56 2.26 8.10 -4.01
CA GLY A 56 3.33 9.01 -3.62
C GLY A 56 4.63 8.86 -4.40
N LYS A 57 5.54 9.80 -4.14
CA LYS A 57 6.64 10.16 -5.05
C LYS A 57 7.98 9.51 -4.72
N THR A 58 8.10 8.94 -3.52
CA THR A 58 9.37 8.43 -3.02
C THR A 58 9.18 7.15 -2.23
N LYS A 59 10.29 6.44 -1.98
CA LYS A 59 10.32 5.26 -1.10
C LYS A 59 9.77 5.51 0.31
N TRP A 60 9.62 6.76 0.74
CA TRP A 60 9.05 7.10 2.05
C TRP A 60 7.56 6.81 2.15
N SER A 61 6.87 6.61 1.02
CA SER A 61 5.49 6.10 1.00
C SER A 61 5.38 4.63 1.40
N LEU A 62 6.49 3.88 1.35
CA LEU A 62 6.50 2.47 1.69
C LEU A 62 6.54 2.26 3.22
N PRO A 63 6.16 1.06 3.70
CA PRO A 63 6.39 0.67 5.08
C PRO A 63 7.85 0.89 5.50
N SER A 64 8.04 1.36 6.72
CA SER A 64 9.37 1.50 7.29
C SER A 64 10.09 0.15 7.33
N SER A 65 11.38 0.14 7.03
CA SER A 65 12.22 -1.06 7.19
C SER A 65 12.35 -1.52 8.66
N LYS A 66 11.92 -0.68 9.61
CA LYS A 66 11.85 -1.00 11.04
C LYS A 66 10.47 -1.49 11.48
N ALA A 67 9.49 -1.58 10.57
CA ALA A 67 8.15 -2.04 10.91
C ALA A 67 8.20 -3.50 11.39
N PRO A 68 7.28 -3.90 12.31
CA PRO A 68 7.14 -5.29 12.70
C PRO A 68 6.96 -6.19 11.47
N SER A 69 7.60 -7.36 11.48
CA SER A 69 7.56 -8.34 10.39
C SER A 69 8.02 -7.85 9.01
N TYR A 70 8.69 -6.69 8.89
CA TYR A 70 9.22 -6.23 7.59
C TYR A 70 10.19 -7.24 6.96
N ASN A 71 11.12 -7.77 7.76
CA ASN A 71 12.08 -8.77 7.30
C ASN A 71 11.42 -10.12 6.96
N GLU A 72 10.35 -10.48 7.66
CA GLU A 72 9.57 -11.69 7.37
C GLU A 72 8.85 -11.55 6.02
N ALA A 73 8.21 -10.40 5.78
CA ALA A 73 7.58 -10.10 4.49
C ALA A 73 8.59 -10.17 3.34
N LEU A 74 9.80 -9.61 3.52
CA LEU A 74 10.88 -9.75 2.53
C LEU A 74 11.32 -11.20 2.34
N GLY A 75 11.41 -11.98 3.42
CA GLY A 75 11.73 -13.42 3.35
C GLY A 75 10.67 -14.24 2.62
N MET A 76 9.42 -13.78 2.60
CA MET A 76 8.31 -14.34 1.83
C MET A 76 8.19 -13.74 0.40
N ASN A 77 9.16 -12.95 -0.03
CA ASN A 77 9.19 -12.26 -1.33
C ASN A 77 8.04 -11.27 -1.55
N PHE A 78 7.50 -10.67 -0.49
CA PHE A 78 6.52 -9.60 -0.66
C PHE A 78 7.16 -8.39 -1.33
N GLN A 79 6.43 -7.76 -2.24
CA GLN A 79 6.89 -6.62 -3.01
C GLN A 79 6.17 -5.36 -2.55
N PHE A 80 6.94 -4.31 -2.27
CA PHE A 80 6.42 -2.98 -1.91
C PHE A 80 6.81 -1.98 -3.00
N VAL A 81 5.80 -1.41 -3.67
CA VAL A 81 5.97 -0.54 -4.84
C VAL A 81 5.27 0.80 -4.61
N TRP A 82 5.91 1.90 -4.99
CA TRP A 82 5.27 3.23 -5.03
C TRP A 82 5.18 3.71 -6.48
N LEU A 83 4.10 4.40 -6.84
CA LEU A 83 3.79 4.70 -8.24
C LEU A 83 4.36 6.01 -8.79
N ASN A 84 4.91 6.89 -7.95
CA ASN A 84 5.25 8.27 -8.34
C ASN A 84 4.07 9.01 -8.99
N THR A 85 2.87 8.74 -8.50
CA THR A 85 1.59 9.33 -8.92
C THR A 85 0.74 9.64 -7.70
N ASP A 86 -0.36 10.34 -7.92
CA ASP A 86 -1.37 10.65 -6.89
C ASP A 86 -2.46 9.57 -6.81
N THR A 87 -2.17 8.35 -7.28
CA THR A 87 -3.06 7.19 -7.21
C THR A 87 -2.32 6.02 -6.58
N TYR A 88 -3.04 5.19 -5.83
CA TYR A 88 -2.55 3.94 -5.26
C TYR A 88 -3.01 2.70 -6.04
N TRP A 89 -3.76 2.88 -7.14
CA TRP A 89 -4.26 1.78 -7.97
C TRP A 89 -3.17 1.14 -8.81
N SER A 90 -3.16 -0.19 -8.85
CA SER A 90 -2.26 -0.93 -9.73
C SER A 90 -2.47 -0.57 -11.20
N THR A 91 -1.35 -0.45 -11.92
CA THR A 91 -1.33 -0.28 -13.37
C THR A 91 -0.91 -1.59 -14.04
N PHE A 92 -1.15 -1.72 -15.34
CA PHE A 92 -0.62 -2.85 -16.10
C PHE A 92 0.90 -3.00 -15.91
N LYS A 93 1.64 -1.87 -15.88
CA LYS A 93 3.09 -1.88 -15.67
C LYS A 93 3.49 -2.49 -14.33
N THR A 94 2.79 -2.17 -13.24
CA THR A 94 3.07 -2.77 -11.93
C THR A 94 2.59 -4.22 -11.84
N MET A 95 1.49 -4.57 -12.51
CA MET A 95 1.08 -5.97 -12.63
C MET A 95 2.12 -6.82 -13.35
N CYS A 96 2.82 -6.27 -14.35
CA CYS A 96 3.93 -6.98 -15.02
C CYS A 96 5.18 -7.15 -14.15
N THR A 97 5.23 -6.56 -12.95
CA THR A 97 6.31 -6.83 -11.98
C THR A 97 5.91 -7.88 -10.93
N TYR A 98 4.67 -8.34 -10.98
CA TYR A 98 4.12 -9.35 -10.06
C TYR A 98 4.59 -10.76 -10.45
N PHE A 99 5.77 -11.15 -9.98
CA PHE A 99 6.36 -12.48 -10.18
C PHE A 99 7.26 -12.86 -9.01
#